data_AF-A0A9J6FR52-F1
#
_entry.id   AF-A0A9J6FR52-F1
#
_cell.length_a   1.000
_cell.length_b   1.000
_cell.length_c   1.000
_cell.angle_alpha   90.00
_cell.angle_beta   90.00
_cell.angle_gamma   90.00
#
_symmetry.space_group_name_H-M   'P 1'
#
loop_
_entity.id
_entity.type
_entity.pdbx_description
1 polymer ?
#
loop_
_entity_poly.entity_id
_entity_poly.type
_entity_poly.pdbx_seq_one_letter_code
_entity_poly.pdbx_strand_id
1 'polypeptide(L)'
;MNEVKPKFNDENNREKRIQFLTLAPHFWSREKIMTFFGASDREVREAVKVKDAEDILGTRPKRQGCVTSEATKSSIFQFFENDSVSYCLPGRKDVLNGRQKHLLLMNLKEMHHEWKRTYNQKCGFSTFASFRPAHCVLAGASGTHTPCVCAWSTRTLG
;
A
#
# COMPACT_ATOMS: atom_id res chain seq x y z
N MET A 1 -4.44 -36.08 -19.05
CA MET A 1 -3.67 -34.92 -19.55
C MET A 1 -4.20 -34.32 -20.84
N ASN A 2 -4.67 -35.14 -21.79
CA ASN A 2 -5.18 -34.63 -23.07
C ASN A 2 -6.41 -33.71 -22.93
N GLU A 3 -7.22 -33.89 -21.87
CA GLU A 3 -8.37 -33.03 -21.55
C GLU A 3 -7.99 -31.68 -20.93
N VAL A 4 -6.78 -31.55 -20.37
CA VAL A 4 -6.31 -30.31 -19.72
C VAL A 4 -5.76 -29.34 -20.75
N LYS A 5 -5.14 -29.87 -21.82
CA LYS A 5 -4.57 -29.08 -22.92
C LYS A 5 -5.58 -28.12 -23.60
N PRO A 6 -6.81 -28.54 -24.00
CA PRO A 6 -7.77 -27.62 -24.58
C PRO A 6 -8.19 -26.54 -23.58
N LYS A 7 -8.46 -26.92 -22.33
CA LYS A 7 -8.83 -25.98 -21.25
C LYS A 7 -7.72 -24.94 -20.98
N PHE A 8 -6.46 -25.33 -21.13
CA PHE A 8 -5.32 -24.41 -21.02
C PHE A 8 -5.27 -23.41 -22.18
N ASN A 9 -5.54 -23.87 -23.41
CA ASN A 9 -5.49 -23.03 -24.60
C ASN A 9 -6.65 -22.03 -24.67
N ASP A 10 -7.82 -22.39 -24.15
CA ASP A 10 -9.00 -21.52 -24.11
C ASP A 10 -8.90 -20.40 -23.06
N GLU A 11 -8.03 -20.55 -22.06
CA GLU A 11 -7.95 -19.64 -20.92
C GLU A 11 -6.91 -18.52 -21.15
N ASN A 12 -7.36 -17.25 -21.05
CA ASN A 12 -6.49 -16.09 -21.18
C ASN A 12 -5.93 -15.61 -19.81
N ASN A 13 -6.54 -16.00 -18.70
CA ASN A 13 -6.03 -15.63 -17.38
C ASN A 13 -4.76 -16.39 -17.04
N ARG A 14 -3.67 -15.65 -16.85
CA ARG A 14 -2.35 -16.17 -16.50
C ARG A 14 -2.33 -16.98 -15.20
N GLU A 15 -3.11 -16.59 -14.18
CA GLU A 15 -3.11 -17.32 -12.90
C GLU A 15 -3.66 -18.73 -13.06
N LYS A 16 -4.76 -18.87 -13.79
CA LYS A 16 -5.36 -20.17 -14.12
C LYS A 16 -4.49 -20.99 -15.05
N ARG A 17 -3.83 -20.36 -16.03
CA ARG A 17 -2.82 -21.03 -16.87
C ARG A 17 -1.72 -21.67 -16.02
N ILE A 18 -1.19 -20.95 -15.04
CA ILE A 18 -0.18 -21.47 -14.10
C ILE A 18 -0.76 -22.64 -13.28
N GLN A 19 -2.01 -22.53 -12.78
CA GLN A 19 -2.69 -23.63 -12.09
C GLN A 19 -2.79 -24.89 -12.95
N PHE A 20 -3.22 -24.77 -14.21
CA PHE A 20 -3.28 -25.93 -15.12
C PHE A 20 -1.91 -26.57 -15.35
N LEU A 21 -0.84 -25.78 -15.39
CA LEU A 21 0.53 -26.29 -15.52
C LEU A 21 0.99 -27.07 -14.27
N THR A 22 0.45 -26.78 -13.08
CA THR A 22 0.77 -27.58 -11.87
C THR A 22 0.28 -29.02 -11.93
N LEU A 23 -0.72 -29.31 -12.77
CA LEU A 23 -1.23 -30.66 -13.00
C LEU A 23 -0.21 -31.55 -13.72
N ALA A 24 0.85 -30.98 -14.33
CA ALA A 24 1.93 -31.72 -14.96
C ALA A 24 2.53 -32.77 -14.00
N PRO A 25 2.77 -34.02 -14.44
CA PRO A 25 3.39 -35.03 -13.59
C PRO A 25 4.80 -34.62 -13.17
N HIS A 26 5.24 -35.04 -11.98
CA HIS A 26 6.54 -34.67 -11.42
C HIS A 26 7.75 -35.15 -12.26
N PHE A 27 7.59 -36.24 -13.02
CA PHE A 27 8.64 -36.80 -13.88
C PHE A 27 8.77 -36.08 -15.24
N TRP A 28 7.95 -35.06 -15.53
CA TRP A 28 8.10 -34.27 -16.75
C TRP A 28 9.16 -33.19 -16.58
N SER A 29 10.07 -33.09 -17.55
CA SER A 29 10.99 -31.96 -17.63
C SER A 29 10.23 -30.67 -17.99
N ARG A 30 10.79 -29.52 -17.62
CA ARG A 30 10.22 -28.20 -17.98
C ARG A 30 10.05 -28.05 -19.49
N GLU A 31 11.01 -28.52 -20.27
CA GLU A 31 10.95 -28.51 -21.73
C GLU A 31 9.77 -29.34 -22.26
N LYS A 32 9.53 -30.53 -21.68
CA LYS A 32 8.39 -31.37 -22.05
C LYS A 32 7.06 -30.67 -21.75
N ILE A 33 6.95 -30.00 -20.61
CA ILE A 33 5.76 -29.22 -20.24
C ILE A 33 5.54 -28.07 -21.24
N MET A 34 6.60 -27.33 -21.56
CA MET A 34 6.55 -26.23 -22.53
C MET A 34 6.07 -26.71 -23.89
N THR A 35 6.68 -27.77 -24.43
CA THR A 35 6.32 -28.32 -25.74
C THR A 35 4.91 -28.91 -25.75
N PHE A 36 4.48 -29.58 -24.68
CA PHE A 36 3.16 -30.19 -24.62
C PHE A 36 2.02 -29.16 -24.55
N PHE A 37 2.16 -28.15 -23.67
CA PHE A 37 1.15 -27.12 -23.44
C PHE A 37 1.31 -25.88 -24.34
N GLY A 38 2.44 -25.69 -25.00
CA GLY A 38 2.74 -24.45 -25.74
C GLY A 38 2.95 -23.25 -24.80
N ALA A 39 3.36 -23.48 -23.55
CA ALA A 39 3.54 -22.45 -22.53
C ALA A 39 4.94 -21.82 -22.59
N SER A 40 5.06 -20.58 -22.11
CA SER A 40 6.37 -19.93 -21.98
C SER A 40 7.18 -20.51 -20.82
N ASP A 41 8.51 -20.49 -20.93
CA ASP A 41 9.42 -20.97 -19.87
C ASP A 41 9.17 -20.25 -18.53
N ARG A 42 8.80 -18.96 -18.57
CA ARG A 42 8.44 -18.19 -17.36
C ARG A 42 7.22 -18.76 -16.64
N GLU A 43 6.18 -19.14 -17.37
CA GLU A 43 4.96 -19.73 -16.80
C GLU A 43 5.24 -21.10 -16.20
N VAL A 44 6.02 -21.93 -16.89
CA VAL A 44 6.41 -23.26 -16.40
C VAL A 44 7.27 -23.16 -15.14
N ARG A 45 8.24 -22.23 -15.09
CA ARG A 45 9.03 -21.97 -13.87
C ARG A 45 8.16 -21.52 -12.70
N GLU A 46 7.19 -20.64 -12.94
CA GLU A 46 6.26 -20.22 -11.89
C GLU A 46 5.36 -21.38 -11.43
N ALA A 47 4.85 -22.20 -12.35
CA ALA A 47 4.02 -23.35 -12.01
C ALA A 47 4.78 -24.41 -11.18
N VAL A 48 6.04 -24.69 -11.52
CA VAL A 48 6.89 -25.58 -10.71
C VAL A 48 7.07 -25.02 -9.30
N LYS A 49 7.40 -23.74 -9.16
CA LYS A 49 7.52 -23.10 -7.84
C LYS A 49 6.24 -23.14 -7.03
N VAL A 50 5.09 -22.92 -7.67
CA VAL A 50 3.78 -22.98 -7.03
C VAL A 50 3.47 -24.41 -6.60
N LYS A 51 3.74 -25.39 -7.46
CA LYS A 51 3.56 -26.81 -7.15
C LYS A 51 4.44 -27.29 -5.99
N ASP A 52 5.68 -26.83 -5.94
CA ASP A 52 6.61 -27.16 -4.85
C ASP A 52 6.16 -26.55 -3.50
N ALA A 53 5.41 -25.44 -3.53
CA ALA A 53 5.00 -24.69 -2.34
C ALA A 53 3.58 -25.04 -1.82
N GLU A 54 2.60 -25.15 -2.73
CA GLU A 54 1.17 -25.31 -2.42
C GLU A 54 0.56 -26.59 -3.02
N ASP A 55 1.39 -27.48 -3.58
CA ASP A 55 0.99 -28.70 -4.29
C ASP A 55 0.12 -28.41 -5.53
N ILE A 56 -0.66 -29.39 -5.98
CA ILE A 56 -1.46 -29.33 -7.21
C ILE A 56 -2.59 -28.28 -7.09
N LEU A 57 -2.82 -27.51 -8.17
CA LEU A 57 -3.79 -26.39 -8.24
C LEU A 57 -3.50 -25.22 -7.29
N GLY A 58 -2.26 -25.12 -6.78
CA GLY A 58 -1.79 -23.98 -6.00
C GLY A 58 -2.00 -22.64 -6.71
N THR A 59 -2.24 -21.59 -5.95
CA THR A 59 -2.43 -20.24 -6.48
C THR A 59 -1.08 -19.53 -6.52
N ARG A 60 -0.89 -18.66 -7.52
CA ARG A 60 0.30 -17.81 -7.55
C ARG A 60 0.32 -16.93 -6.29
N PRO A 61 1.40 -16.94 -5.49
CA PRO A 61 1.46 -16.08 -4.31
C PRO A 61 1.38 -14.62 -4.79
N LYS A 62 0.38 -13.90 -4.25
CA LYS A 62 0.27 -12.46 -4.50
C LYS A 62 1.52 -11.81 -3.91
N ARG A 63 2.05 -10.79 -4.59
CA ARG A 63 3.16 -10.01 -4.04
C ARG A 63 2.68 -9.36 -2.75
N GLN A 64 3.11 -9.88 -1.61
CA GLN A 64 2.87 -9.26 -0.33
C GLN A 64 3.50 -7.86 -0.39
N GLY A 65 2.70 -6.82 -0.13
CA GLY A 65 3.25 -5.48 0.04
C GLY A 65 4.24 -5.46 1.20
N CYS A 66 5.15 -4.48 1.20
CA CYS A 66 6.00 -4.25 2.37
C CYS A 66 5.09 -3.90 3.56
N VAL A 67 5.08 -4.77 4.58
CA VAL A 67 4.35 -4.52 5.82
C VAL A 67 5.08 -3.40 6.55
N THR A 68 4.47 -2.23 6.63
CA THR A 68 5.00 -1.14 7.46
C THR A 68 4.92 -1.54 8.93
N SER A 69 6.04 -1.40 9.64
CA SER A 69 6.12 -1.70 11.06
C SER A 69 5.15 -0.84 11.86
N GLU A 70 4.63 -1.39 12.96
CA GLU A 70 3.72 -0.65 13.85
C GLU A 70 4.40 0.59 14.44
N ALA A 71 5.71 0.50 14.73
CA ALA A 71 6.52 1.63 15.17
C ALA A 71 6.52 2.79 14.16
N THR A 72 6.56 2.51 12.85
CA THR A 72 6.47 3.53 11.81
C THR A 72 5.08 4.14 11.73
N LYS A 73 4.01 3.38 11.99
CA LYS A 73 2.66 3.96 12.06
C LYS A 73 2.58 4.93 13.22
N SER A 74 2.96 4.51 14.42
CA SER A 74 2.91 5.36 15.61
C SER A 74 3.71 6.65 15.45
N SER A 75 4.89 6.59 14.83
CA SER A 75 5.69 7.80 14.56
C SER A 75 5.01 8.73 13.55
N ILE A 76 4.31 8.19 12.54
CA ILE A 76 3.52 8.99 11.59
C ILE A 76 2.33 9.64 12.31
N PHE A 77 1.58 8.88 13.12
CA PHE A 77 0.45 9.40 13.90
C PHE A 77 0.88 10.55 14.81
N GLN A 78 1.95 10.35 15.59
CA GLN A 78 2.49 11.37 16.47
C GLN A 78 2.96 12.60 15.68
N PHE A 79 3.57 12.40 14.51
CA PHE A 79 4.00 13.51 13.66
C PHE A 79 2.83 14.37 13.14
N PHE A 80 1.70 13.75 12.78
CA PHE A 80 0.50 14.46 12.38
C PHE A 80 -0.17 15.23 13.53
N GLU A 81 -0.03 14.77 14.76
CA GLU A 81 -0.60 15.41 15.96
C GLU A 81 0.31 16.51 16.53
N ASN A 82 1.55 16.67 16.04
CA ASN A 82 2.47 17.72 16.52
C ASN A 82 1.96 19.13 16.18
N ASP A 83 2.02 20.03 17.17
CA ASP A 83 1.61 21.44 17.04
C ASP A 83 2.48 22.25 16.07
N SER A 84 3.71 21.79 15.78
CA SER A 84 4.59 22.45 14.82
C SER A 84 4.11 22.31 13.37
N VAL A 85 3.35 21.25 13.08
CA VAL A 85 2.94 20.85 11.73
C VAL A 85 1.43 20.92 11.55
N SER A 86 0.69 20.87 12.65
CA SER A 86 -0.76 20.88 12.68
C SER A 86 -1.29 21.88 13.71
N TYR A 87 -2.50 22.40 13.48
CA TYR A 87 -3.17 23.30 14.39
C TYR A 87 -4.50 22.70 14.85
N CYS A 88 -4.66 22.56 16.16
CA CYS A 88 -5.90 22.07 16.75
C CYS A 88 -7.02 23.10 16.60
N LEU A 89 -8.11 22.72 15.90
CA LEU A 89 -9.27 23.59 15.70
C LEU A 89 -10.14 23.56 16.97
N PRO A 90 -10.47 24.68 17.63
CA PRO A 90 -11.16 24.65 18.93
C PRO A 90 -12.69 24.47 18.85
N GLY A 91 -13.28 24.39 17.65
CA GLY A 91 -14.73 24.40 17.48
C GLY A 91 -15.43 23.09 17.88
N ARG A 92 -16.65 23.19 18.45
CA ARG A 92 -17.48 22.00 18.75
C ARG A 92 -17.87 21.20 17.50
N LYS A 93 -17.96 21.87 16.34
CA LYS A 93 -18.18 21.23 15.02
C LYS A 93 -16.91 20.57 14.46
N ASP A 94 -15.77 20.83 15.09
CA ASP A 94 -14.46 20.34 14.67
C ASP A 94 -14.05 19.08 15.43
N VAL A 95 -15.01 18.34 15.98
CA VAL A 95 -14.76 17.03 16.58
C VAL A 95 -15.13 15.94 15.57
N LEU A 96 -14.21 15.01 15.30
CA LEU A 96 -14.44 13.82 14.48
C LEU A 96 -14.09 12.58 15.31
N ASN A 97 -15.05 11.65 15.45
CA ASN A 97 -14.87 10.41 16.22
C ASN A 97 -14.36 10.65 17.66
N GLY A 98 -14.83 11.71 18.31
CA GLY A 98 -14.43 12.08 19.67
C GLY A 98 -13.03 12.71 19.79
N ARG A 99 -12.32 12.94 18.68
CA ARG A 99 -11.05 13.68 18.65
C ARG A 99 -11.22 15.04 17.99
N GLN A 100 -10.49 16.04 18.50
CA GLN A 100 -10.46 17.36 17.89
C GLN A 100 -9.76 17.30 16.53
N LYS A 101 -10.31 18.00 15.53
CA LYS A 101 -9.72 18.09 14.20
C LYS A 101 -8.47 18.94 14.27
N HIS A 102 -7.45 18.48 13.57
CA HIS A 102 -6.19 19.19 13.38
C HIS A 102 -6.10 19.66 11.93
N LEU A 103 -5.86 20.94 11.72
CA LEU A 103 -5.60 21.53 10.41
C LEU A 103 -4.10 21.41 10.10
N LEU A 104 -3.76 20.74 9.00
CA LEU A 104 -2.37 20.62 8.56
C LEU A 104 -1.90 21.95 7.96
N LEU A 105 -0.77 22.45 8.46
CA LEU A 105 -0.22 23.76 8.09
C LEU A 105 0.58 23.75 6.79
N MET A 106 0.97 22.57 6.32
CA MET A 106 1.82 22.41 5.13
C MET A 106 1.33 21.26 4.24
N ASN A 107 1.90 21.16 3.04
CA ASN A 107 1.53 20.13 2.08
C ASN A 107 1.98 18.74 2.54
N LEU A 108 1.23 17.69 2.16
CA LEU A 108 1.60 16.30 2.50
C LEU A 108 2.99 15.90 1.99
N LYS A 109 3.43 16.46 0.86
CA LYS A 109 4.77 16.20 0.32
C LYS A 109 5.87 16.79 1.21
N GLU A 110 5.67 18.03 1.65
CA GLU A 110 6.60 18.72 2.56
C GLU A 110 6.64 18.02 3.92
N MET A 111 5.47 17.67 4.48
CA MET A 111 5.37 16.86 5.69
C MET A 111 6.14 15.55 5.58
N HIS A 112 6.02 14.85 4.44
CA HIS A 112 6.74 13.58 4.24
C HIS A 112 8.26 13.76 4.22
N HIS A 113 8.74 14.84 3.61
CA HIS A 113 10.15 15.18 3.61
C HIS A 113 10.67 15.51 5.01
N GLU A 114 9.91 16.29 5.78
CA GLU A 114 10.28 16.66 7.15
C GLU A 114 10.23 15.45 8.09
N TRP A 115 9.18 14.64 8.02
CA TRP A 115 9.07 13.40 8.79
C TRP A 115 10.24 12.44 8.50
N LYS A 116 10.62 12.28 7.22
CA LYS A 116 11.79 11.48 6.85
C LYS A 116 13.08 12.01 7.46
N ARG A 117 13.24 13.33 7.50
CA ARG A 117 14.40 13.99 8.10
C ARG A 117 14.47 13.78 9.60
N THR A 118 13.34 13.85 10.29
CA THR A 118 13.26 13.74 11.76
C THR A 118 13.39 12.30 12.26
N TYR A 119 12.69 11.36 11.64
CA TYR A 119 12.62 9.98 12.12
C TYR A 119 13.60 9.03 11.41
N ASN A 120 14.25 9.47 10.32
CA ASN A 120 15.17 8.66 9.50
C ASN A 120 14.61 7.27 9.09
N GLN A 121 13.30 7.21 8.84
CA GLN A 121 12.59 5.97 8.49
C GLN A 121 12.28 5.90 6.99
N LYS A 122 12.32 4.67 6.45
CA LYS A 122 12.01 4.39 5.04
C LYS A 122 10.51 4.15 4.88
N CYS A 123 9.75 5.20 4.54
CA CYS A 123 8.35 5.09 4.14
C CYS A 123 8.10 5.79 2.79
N GLY A 124 7.32 5.15 1.92
CA GLY A 124 6.87 5.74 0.65
C GLY A 124 5.83 6.83 0.88
N PHE A 125 5.70 7.77 -0.06
CA PHE A 125 4.74 8.88 0.07
C PHE A 125 3.29 8.39 0.10
N SER A 126 2.92 7.47 -0.80
CA SER A 126 1.57 6.89 -0.84
C SER A 126 1.22 6.22 0.48
N THR A 127 2.13 5.43 1.02
CA THR A 127 1.98 4.76 2.31
C THR A 127 1.84 5.75 3.47
N PHE A 128 2.68 6.79 3.51
CA PHE A 128 2.58 7.87 4.50
C PHE A 128 1.22 8.59 4.44
N ALA A 129 0.77 8.96 3.25
CA ALA A 129 -0.51 9.64 3.05
C ALA A 129 -1.71 8.77 3.45
N SER A 130 -1.64 7.45 3.23
CA SER A 130 -2.67 6.49 3.66
C SER A 130 -2.76 6.36 5.19
N PHE A 131 -1.66 6.59 5.92
CA PHE A 131 -1.64 6.57 7.39
C PHE A 131 -2.09 7.87 8.04
N ARG A 132 -2.48 8.87 7.25
CA ARG A 132 -3.01 10.12 7.79
C ARG A 132 -4.27 9.86 8.64
N PRO A 133 -4.32 10.34 9.89
CA PRO A 133 -5.51 10.22 10.73
C PRO A 133 -6.71 10.96 10.12
N ALA A 134 -7.91 10.43 10.28
CA ALA A 134 -9.13 11.04 9.73
C ALA A 134 -9.42 12.45 10.28
N HIS A 135 -9.01 12.73 11.53
CA HIS A 135 -9.18 14.04 12.16
C HIS A 135 -8.15 15.07 11.69
N CYS A 136 -7.12 14.67 10.92
CA CYS A 136 -6.12 15.57 10.34
C CYS A 136 -6.58 16.03 8.94
N VAL A 137 -6.99 17.29 8.84
CA VAL A 137 -7.62 17.90 7.67
C VAL A 137 -6.61 18.78 6.91
N LEU A 138 -6.65 18.74 5.57
CA LEU A 138 -5.81 19.59 4.73
C LEU A 138 -6.38 21.00 4.66
N ALA A 139 -5.50 22.00 4.51
CA ALA A 139 -5.90 23.36 4.18
C ALA A 139 -6.75 23.38 2.89
N GLY A 140 -7.91 24.04 2.94
CA GLY A 140 -8.84 24.15 1.81
C GLY A 140 -9.94 23.08 1.76
N ALA A 141 -10.08 22.24 2.78
CA ALA A 141 -11.24 21.36 2.91
C ALA A 141 -12.53 22.18 3.15
N SER A 142 -13.67 21.68 2.65
CA SER A 142 -14.95 22.34 2.86
C SER A 142 -15.27 22.49 4.35
N GLY A 143 -15.57 23.71 4.80
CA GLY A 143 -15.87 24.03 6.19
C GLY A 143 -14.66 24.42 7.05
N THR A 144 -13.42 24.34 6.53
CA THR A 144 -12.26 24.96 7.16
C THR A 144 -12.11 26.38 6.59
N HIS A 145 -12.83 27.34 7.16
CA HIS A 145 -12.51 28.74 6.91
C HIS A 145 -11.08 28.96 7.40
N THR A 146 -10.21 29.43 6.50
CA THR A 146 -8.81 29.75 6.78
C THR A 146 -8.74 30.49 8.13
N PRO A 147 -8.06 29.96 9.16
CA PRO A 147 -7.82 30.75 10.34
C PRO A 147 -7.10 32.03 9.89
N CYS A 148 -7.62 33.20 10.29
CA CYS A 148 -7.05 34.48 9.90
C CYS A 148 -5.54 34.48 10.13
N VAL A 149 -4.77 34.73 9.06
CA VAL A 149 -3.30 34.89 9.06
C VAL A 149 -2.85 35.92 10.12
N CYS A 150 -3.77 36.78 10.56
CA CYS A 150 -3.63 37.77 11.62
C CYS A 150 -3.24 37.20 13.00
N ALA A 151 -3.54 35.92 13.30
CA ALA A 151 -3.22 35.31 14.59
C ALA A 151 -1.74 34.90 14.73
N TRP A 152 -1.00 34.78 13.62
CA TRP A 152 0.40 34.33 13.64
C TRP A 152 1.43 35.47 13.65
N SER A 153 1.03 36.70 13.31
CA SER A 153 1.93 37.86 13.27
C SER A 153 2.34 38.41 14.64
N THR A 154 1.73 37.96 15.75
CA THR A 154 1.94 38.57 17.07
C THR A 154 2.88 37.81 18.00
N ARG A 155 3.51 36.70 17.55
CA ARG A 155 4.38 35.88 18.41
C ARG A 155 5.89 36.01 18.20
N THR A 156 6.33 36.96 17.37
CA THR A 156 7.76 37.25 17.13
C THR A 156 8.20 38.66 17.58
N LEU A 157 7.42 39.31 18.43
CA LEU A 157 7.85 40.51 19.17
C LEU A 157 7.46 40.35 20.64
N GLY A 158 8.38 39.78 21.42
CA GLY A 158 8.32 39.60 22.86
C GLY A 158 9.63 39.07 23.37
#